data_AF-G9P6M1-F1
#
_entry.id   AF-G9P6M1-F1
#
_cell.length_a   1.000
_cell.length_b   1.000
_cell.length_c   1.000
_cell.angle_alpha   90.00
_cell.angle_beta   90.00
_cell.angle_gamma   90.00
#
_symmetry.space_group_name_H-M   'P 1'
#
loop_
_entity.id
_entity.type
_entity.pdbx_description
1 polymer ?
#
loop_
_entity_poly.entity_id
_entity_poly.type
_entity_poly.pdbx_seq_one_letter_code
_entity_poly.pdbx_strand_id
1 'polypeptide(L)'
;MKITSPLLFGLATNPFRPYEGPPTYQEEYRDSSYAPSFIDTEFGRQIIAPDTPYVAAAGPNVLYFIDTRLSAETAGHIKQQLENAYVSGPDEYISINEFTATAEKKNHGTGETTFIFDPLYAGVLFAKGINKRNPEIKLVEHTIGGGDWVVAYEPDTTCS
;
A
#
# COMPACT_ATOMS: atom_id res chain seq x y z
N MET A 1 -25.85 -31.81 20.95
CA MET A 1 -24.47 -31.56 20.49
C MET A 1 -24.40 -30.10 20.09
N LYS A 2 -23.84 -29.24 20.97
CA LYS A 2 -23.72 -27.80 20.71
C LYS A 2 -22.51 -27.59 19.82
N ILE A 3 -22.74 -27.11 18.60
CA ILE A 3 -21.66 -26.66 17.71
C ILE A 3 -21.28 -25.27 18.21
N THR A 4 -20.30 -25.22 19.11
CA THR A 4 -19.65 -23.98 19.49
C THR A 4 -18.77 -23.60 18.30
N SER A 5 -19.26 -22.70 17.45
CA SER A 5 -18.41 -22.03 16.47
C SER A 5 -17.44 -21.14 17.24
N PRO A 6 -16.11 -21.37 17.21
CA PRO A 6 -15.21 -20.37 17.73
C PRO A 6 -15.28 -19.20 16.77
N LEU A 7 -15.94 -18.13 17.21
CA LEU A 7 -15.67 -16.78 16.75
C LEU A 7 -14.15 -16.59 16.82
N LEU A 8 -13.49 -16.75 15.68
CA LEU A 8 -12.15 -16.27 15.48
C LEU A 8 -12.25 -14.75 15.59
N PHE A 9 -12.05 -14.20 16.79
CA PHE A 9 -11.44 -12.89 16.92
C PHE A 9 -10.03 -13.03 16.36
N GLY A 10 -9.92 -13.09 15.04
CA GLY A 10 -8.65 -13.00 14.36
C GLY A 10 -8.05 -11.67 14.78
N LEU A 11 -6.99 -11.72 15.56
CA LEU A 11 -6.02 -10.63 15.63
C LEU A 11 -5.85 -10.15 14.20
N ALA A 12 -6.19 -8.90 13.90
CA ALA A 12 -6.08 -8.33 12.56
C ALA A 12 -4.60 -8.34 12.15
N THR A 13 -4.16 -9.47 11.59
CA THR A 13 -2.81 -9.65 11.07
C THR A 13 -2.67 -8.72 9.89
N ASN A 14 -1.73 -7.79 9.99
CA ASN A 14 -1.39 -6.91 8.87
C ASN A 14 -0.99 -7.77 7.66
N PRO A 15 -1.75 -7.79 6.56
CA PRO A 15 -1.44 -8.65 5.40
C PRO A 15 -0.14 -8.22 4.72
N PHE A 16 0.35 -7.01 4.98
CA PHE A 16 1.67 -6.55 4.56
C PHE A 16 2.83 -7.17 5.36
N ARG A 17 2.55 -7.81 6.50
CA ARG A 17 3.55 -8.47 7.36
C ARG A 17 3.08 -9.85 7.84
N PRO A 18 3.04 -10.86 6.96
CA PRO A 18 2.58 -12.19 7.31
C PRO A 18 3.60 -13.00 8.14
N TYR A 19 4.86 -12.57 8.19
CA TYR A 19 5.93 -13.26 8.91
C TYR A 19 6.37 -12.50 10.17
N GLU A 20 6.63 -13.27 11.23
CA GLU A 20 7.31 -12.77 12.42
C GLU A 20 8.82 -12.59 12.17
N GLY A 21 9.46 -11.83 13.06
CA GLY A 21 10.88 -11.51 12.98
C GLY A 21 11.23 -10.39 12.00
N PRO A 22 12.52 -10.08 11.84
CA PRO A 22 13.00 -9.09 10.89
C PRO A 22 12.72 -9.56 9.44
N PRO A 23 12.23 -8.67 8.57
CA PRO A 23 12.13 -8.94 7.14
C PRO A 23 13.47 -9.09 6.45
N THR A 24 13.40 -9.67 5.25
CA THR A 24 14.48 -9.61 4.27
C THR A 24 14.05 -8.72 3.10
N TYR A 25 14.98 -7.90 2.61
CA TYR A 25 14.72 -6.91 1.56
C TYR A 25 15.66 -7.10 0.36
N GLN A 26 15.29 -6.47 -0.76
CA GLN A 26 16.23 -6.19 -1.85
C GLN A 26 17.05 -4.94 -1.47
N GLU A 27 18.15 -5.16 -0.77
CA GLU A 27 19.02 -4.10 -0.24
C GLU A 27 19.68 -3.27 -1.35
N GLU A 28 19.81 -3.81 -2.56
CA GLU A 28 20.38 -3.09 -3.71
C GLU A 28 19.61 -1.82 -4.07
N TYR A 29 18.33 -1.72 -3.70
CA TYR A 29 17.53 -0.51 -3.90
C TYR A 29 17.50 0.38 -2.66
N ARG A 30 18.05 -0.06 -1.52
CA ARG A 30 18.09 0.69 -0.24
C ARG A 30 19.41 1.40 0.00
N ASP A 31 20.47 0.87 -0.61
CA ASP A 31 21.82 1.39 -0.47
C ASP A 31 21.90 2.86 -0.91
N SER A 32 22.77 3.63 -0.25
CA SER A 32 23.10 5.01 -0.59
C SER A 32 23.55 5.24 -2.04
N SER A 33 23.96 4.19 -2.74
CA SER A 33 24.37 4.20 -4.14
C SER A 33 23.21 4.02 -5.12
N TYR A 34 22.02 3.63 -4.65
CA TYR A 34 20.85 3.53 -5.51
C TYR A 34 20.29 4.92 -5.84
N ALA A 35 20.25 5.25 -7.13
CA ALA A 35 19.63 6.45 -7.65
C ALA A 35 18.24 6.11 -8.23
N PRO A 36 17.14 6.47 -7.55
CA PRO A 36 15.80 6.20 -8.05
C PRO A 36 15.45 7.09 -9.25
N SER A 37 14.65 6.52 -10.14
CA SER A 37 14.03 7.27 -11.23
C SER A 37 12.79 8.02 -10.74
N PHE A 38 12.50 9.16 -11.35
CA PHE A 38 11.32 9.97 -11.08
C PHE A 38 10.62 10.36 -12.38
N ILE A 39 9.34 10.65 -12.30
CA ILE A 39 8.53 11.23 -13.36
C ILE A 39 7.79 12.47 -12.85
N ASP A 40 7.73 13.52 -13.66
CA ASP A 40 6.91 14.69 -13.36
C ASP A 40 5.47 14.43 -13.78
N THR A 41 4.56 14.60 -12.84
CA THR A 41 3.11 14.49 -13.05
C THR A 41 2.43 15.80 -12.68
N GLU A 42 1.16 15.96 -13.00
CA GLU A 42 0.39 17.13 -12.56
C GLU A 42 0.25 17.25 -11.03
N PHE A 43 0.47 16.15 -10.30
CA PHE A 43 0.53 16.13 -8.82
C PHE A 43 1.95 16.36 -8.28
N GLY A 44 2.89 16.75 -9.15
CA GLY A 44 4.30 16.90 -8.82
C GLY A 44 5.15 15.68 -9.18
N ARG A 45 6.42 15.74 -8.79
CA ARG A 45 7.43 14.70 -9.05
C ARG A 45 7.11 13.44 -8.25
N GLN A 46 7.01 12.30 -8.93
CA GLN A 46 6.68 10.99 -8.35
C GLN A 46 7.82 10.00 -8.62
N ILE A 47 8.18 9.19 -7.62
CA ILE A 47 9.19 8.14 -7.74
C ILE A 47 8.65 6.97 -8.57
N ILE A 48 9.51 6.37 -9.37
CA ILE A 48 9.21 5.16 -10.14
C ILE A 48 9.82 3.99 -9.39
N ALA A 49 8.99 3.02 -9.00
CA ALA A 49 9.49 1.82 -8.35
C ALA A 49 10.33 0.98 -9.35
N PRO A 50 11.38 0.29 -8.89
CA PRO A 50 12.10 -0.67 -9.73
C PRO A 50 11.18 -1.77 -10.28
N ASP A 51 11.57 -2.37 -11.41
CA ASP A 51 10.85 -3.49 -12.03
C ASP A 51 11.11 -4.81 -11.27
N THR A 52 10.49 -4.89 -10.10
CA THR A 52 10.56 -6.03 -9.17
C THR A 52 9.26 -6.12 -8.39
N PRO A 53 8.77 -7.32 -8.03
CA PRO A 53 7.58 -7.44 -7.19
C PRO A 53 7.83 -7.01 -5.74
N TYR A 54 9.08 -6.84 -5.32
CA TYR A 54 9.45 -6.62 -3.91
C TYR A 54 9.62 -5.15 -3.51
N VAL A 55 9.44 -4.21 -4.44
CA VAL A 55 9.58 -2.76 -4.17
C VAL A 55 8.44 -2.03 -4.86
N ALA A 56 7.64 -1.30 -4.09
CA ALA A 56 6.45 -0.58 -4.54
C ALA A 56 6.63 0.92 -4.33
N ALA A 57 6.10 1.73 -5.24
CA ALA A 57 5.96 3.17 -4.99
C ALA A 57 4.85 3.39 -3.96
N ALA A 58 5.16 4.12 -2.88
CA ALA A 58 4.25 4.37 -1.76
C ALA A 58 4.11 5.87 -1.43
N GLY A 59 4.45 6.73 -2.38
CA GLY A 59 4.30 8.18 -2.30
C GLY A 59 5.22 8.90 -3.29
N PRO A 60 5.27 10.24 -3.26
CA PRO A 60 6.03 11.04 -4.22
C PRO A 60 7.53 10.71 -4.29
N ASN A 61 8.13 10.33 -3.17
CA ASN A 61 9.55 10.05 -3.07
C ASN A 61 9.84 8.85 -2.16
N VAL A 62 8.86 7.94 -2.03
CA VAL A 62 8.88 6.87 -1.03
C VAL A 62 8.74 5.52 -1.70
N LEU A 63 9.67 4.60 -1.41
CA LEU A 63 9.55 3.20 -1.76
C LEU A 63 9.18 2.37 -0.53
N TYR A 64 8.21 1.48 -0.70
CA TYR A 64 7.85 0.44 0.24
C TYR A 64 8.47 -0.88 -0.21
N PHE A 65 9.20 -1.53 0.68
CA PHE A 65 9.86 -2.79 0.44
C PHE A 65 9.06 -3.93 1.05
N ILE A 66 8.78 -4.91 0.22
CA ILE A 66 7.99 -6.08 0.54
C ILE A 66 8.94 -7.22 0.88
N ASP A 67 8.57 -8.00 1.89
CA ASP A 67 9.38 -9.10 2.42
C ASP A 67 9.76 -10.11 1.33
N THR A 68 11.04 -10.32 1.09
CA THR A 68 11.51 -11.24 0.04
C THR A 68 11.29 -12.71 0.39
N ARG A 69 10.88 -13.02 1.63
CA ARG A 69 10.38 -14.37 2.00
C ARG A 69 9.07 -14.72 1.30
N LEU A 70 8.33 -13.72 0.80
CA LEU A 70 7.11 -13.94 0.03
C LEU A 70 7.41 -14.47 -1.37
N SER A 71 6.49 -15.27 -1.91
CA SER A 71 6.52 -15.59 -3.33
C SER A 71 6.41 -14.29 -4.15
N ALA A 72 7.02 -14.28 -5.33
CA ALA A 72 6.94 -13.15 -6.25
C ALA A 72 5.49 -12.79 -6.61
N GLU A 73 4.61 -13.78 -6.69
CA GLU A 73 3.17 -13.59 -6.92
C GLU A 73 2.50 -12.81 -5.79
N THR A 74 2.69 -13.25 -4.54
CA THR A 74 2.13 -12.56 -3.37
C THR A 74 2.72 -11.17 -3.20
N ALA A 75 4.03 -11.02 -3.38
CA ALA A 75 4.68 -9.71 -3.33
C ALA A 75 4.18 -8.78 -4.45
N GLY A 76 4.03 -9.29 -5.67
CA GLY A 76 3.46 -8.54 -6.79
C GLY A 76 2.02 -8.10 -6.54
N HIS A 77 1.21 -8.94 -5.90
CA HIS A 77 -0.14 -8.58 -5.50
C HIS A 77 -0.13 -7.45 -4.46
N ILE A 78 0.71 -7.56 -3.42
CA ILE A 78 0.90 -6.50 -2.42
C ILE A 78 1.33 -5.18 -3.07
N LYS A 79 2.32 -5.26 -3.98
CA LYS A 79 2.82 -4.11 -4.74
C LYS A 79 1.68 -3.42 -5.49
N GLN A 80 0.83 -4.19 -6.17
CA GLN A 80 -0.32 -3.66 -6.90
C GLN A 80 -1.30 -2.93 -5.97
N GLN A 81 -1.59 -3.48 -4.78
CA GLN A 81 -2.46 -2.81 -3.79
C GLN A 81 -1.85 -1.50 -3.30
N LEU A 82 -0.53 -1.47 -3.01
CA LEU A 82 0.18 -0.29 -2.54
C LEU A 82 0.24 0.81 -3.61
N GLU A 83 0.69 0.46 -4.82
CA GLU A 83 0.85 1.44 -5.90
C GLU A 83 -0.48 2.05 -6.31
N ASN A 84 -1.57 1.27 -6.34
CA ASN A 84 -2.89 1.85 -6.62
C ASN A 84 -3.42 2.73 -5.50
N ALA A 85 -3.00 2.52 -4.25
CA ALA A 85 -3.40 3.35 -3.12
C ALA A 85 -2.63 4.68 -3.05
N TYR A 86 -1.34 4.67 -3.43
CA TYR A 86 -0.46 5.82 -3.25
C TYR A 86 -0.11 6.57 -4.55
N VAL A 87 -0.07 5.86 -5.68
CA VAL A 87 0.17 6.44 -7.01
C VAL A 87 -1.19 6.65 -7.69
N SER A 88 -1.71 7.86 -7.58
CA SER A 88 -2.96 8.25 -8.23
C SER A 88 -2.70 8.84 -9.61
N GLY A 89 -3.43 8.38 -10.62
CA GLY A 89 -3.44 9.03 -11.93
C GLY A 89 -4.23 10.35 -11.89
N PRO A 90 -4.00 11.25 -12.86
CA PRO A 90 -4.65 12.57 -12.98
C PRO A 90 -6.16 12.56 -12.73
N ASP A 91 -6.79 11.60 -13.39
CA ASP A 91 -8.23 11.49 -13.47
C ASP A 91 -8.74 10.36 -12.56
N GLU A 92 -8.07 10.04 -11.46
CA GLU A 92 -8.45 8.93 -10.59
C GLU A 92 -8.64 9.32 -9.12
N TYR A 93 -9.64 8.71 -8.47
CA TYR A 93 -9.84 8.84 -7.02
C TYR A 93 -10.17 7.51 -6.35
N ILE A 94 -9.92 7.44 -5.04
CA ILE A 94 -10.29 6.30 -4.21
C ILE A 94 -11.71 6.49 -3.67
N SER A 95 -12.59 5.57 -4.04
CA SER A 95 -13.96 5.42 -3.53
C SER A 95 -13.97 4.35 -2.44
N ILE A 96 -14.27 4.74 -1.20
CA ILE A 96 -14.33 3.84 -0.04
C ILE A 96 -15.79 3.57 0.31
N ASN A 97 -16.13 2.32 0.60
CA ASN A 97 -17.38 1.93 1.26
C ASN A 97 -17.08 1.51 2.70
N GLU A 98 -17.40 2.39 3.64
CA GLU A 98 -17.15 2.24 5.07
C GLU A 98 -18.03 1.20 5.77
N PHE A 99 -19.14 0.78 5.16
CA PHE A 99 -20.02 -0.26 5.72
C PHE A 99 -19.49 -1.66 5.44
N THR A 100 -18.84 -1.84 4.29
CA THR A 100 -18.25 -3.12 3.88
C THR A 100 -16.73 -3.15 4.01
N ALA A 101 -16.10 -2.05 4.44
CA ALA A 101 -14.65 -1.88 4.49
C ALA A 101 -13.95 -2.20 3.15
N THR A 102 -14.60 -1.87 2.04
CA THR A 102 -14.06 -2.06 0.68
C THR A 102 -13.64 -0.74 0.08
N ALA A 103 -12.77 -0.80 -0.94
CA ALA A 103 -12.36 0.38 -1.69
C ALA A 103 -12.18 0.04 -3.18
N GLU A 104 -12.36 1.05 -4.01
CA GLU A 104 -12.17 1.00 -5.46
C GLU A 104 -11.46 2.27 -5.93
N LYS A 105 -10.63 2.16 -6.95
CA LYS A 105 -10.11 3.31 -7.71
C LYS A 105 -11.04 3.56 -8.89
N LYS A 106 -11.44 4.81 -9.10
CA LYS A 106 -12.40 5.20 -10.12
C LYS A 106 -11.90 6.36 -10.95
N ASN A 107 -12.24 6.35 -12.24
CA ASN A 107 -11.99 7.49 -13.11
C ASN A 107 -12.96 8.65 -12.78
N HIS A 108 -12.46 9.87 -12.72
CA HIS A 108 -13.22 11.08 -12.44
C HIS A 108 -14.23 11.43 -13.54
N GLY A 109 -13.87 11.24 -14.81
CA GLY A 109 -14.68 11.61 -15.96
C GLY A 109 -15.78 10.60 -16.27
N THR A 110 -15.48 9.31 -16.21
CA THR A 110 -16.43 8.23 -16.57
C THR A 110 -17.14 7.62 -15.36
N GLY A 111 -16.55 7.71 -14.16
CA GLY A 111 -17.01 7.00 -12.97
C GLY A 111 -16.73 5.50 -12.99
N GLU A 112 -16.05 4.99 -14.02
CA GLU A 112 -15.71 3.57 -14.15
C GLU A 112 -14.64 3.16 -13.14
N THR A 113 -14.78 1.94 -12.63
CA THR A 113 -13.79 1.34 -11.71
C THR A 113 -12.56 0.90 -12.50
N THR A 114 -11.42 1.51 -12.19
CA THR A 114 -10.11 1.18 -12.79
C THR A 114 -9.36 0.15 -11.96
N PHE A 115 -9.65 0.05 -10.66
CA PHE A 115 -9.07 -0.95 -9.77
C PHE A 115 -10.01 -1.28 -8.60
N ILE A 116 -10.05 -2.56 -8.21
CA ILE A 116 -10.78 -3.02 -7.01
C ILE A 116 -9.74 -3.48 -6.00
N PHE A 117 -9.73 -2.86 -4.82
CA PHE A 117 -8.84 -3.28 -3.75
C PHE A 117 -9.35 -4.59 -3.15
N ASP A 118 -8.43 -5.49 -2.83
CA ASP A 118 -8.80 -6.66 -2.03
C ASP A 118 -9.24 -6.16 -0.63
N PRO A 119 -10.41 -6.62 -0.12
CA PRO A 119 -10.97 -6.17 1.15
C PRO A 119 -9.99 -6.22 2.34
N LEU A 120 -9.10 -7.22 2.38
CA LEU A 120 -8.11 -7.36 3.45
C LEU A 120 -7.12 -6.20 3.45
N TYR A 121 -6.68 -5.77 2.27
CA TYR A 121 -5.74 -4.67 2.12
C TYR A 121 -6.46 -3.32 2.23
N ALA A 122 -7.68 -3.19 1.69
CA ALA A 122 -8.49 -1.99 1.81
C ALA A 122 -8.76 -1.63 3.28
N GLY A 123 -9.12 -2.63 4.10
CA GLY A 123 -9.35 -2.45 5.53
C GLY A 123 -8.13 -1.95 6.30
N VAL A 124 -6.91 -2.21 5.79
CA VAL A 124 -5.66 -1.77 6.41
C VAL A 124 -5.20 -0.41 5.85
N LEU A 125 -5.18 -0.26 4.53
CA LEU A 125 -4.77 0.97 3.83
C LEU A 125 -5.67 2.16 4.19
N PHE A 126 -6.97 1.91 4.31
CA PHE A 126 -7.99 2.95 4.50
C PHE A 126 -8.64 2.91 5.89
N ALA A 127 -8.06 2.16 6.84
CA ALA A 127 -8.58 1.97 8.20
C ALA A 127 -9.02 3.29 8.86
N LYS A 128 -8.13 4.30 8.82
CA LYS A 128 -8.39 5.63 9.41
C LYS A 128 -9.58 6.33 8.76
N GLY A 129 -9.71 6.25 7.44
CA GLY A 129 -10.82 6.84 6.69
C GLY A 129 -12.14 6.14 6.98
N ILE A 130 -12.12 4.80 7.01
CA ILE A 130 -13.26 3.95 7.33
C ILE A 130 -13.73 4.19 8.77
N ASN A 131 -12.83 4.14 9.75
CA ASN A 131 -13.14 4.39 11.16
C ASN A 131 -13.73 5.77 11.40
N LYS A 132 -13.24 6.79 10.69
CA LYS A 132 -13.76 8.16 10.81
C LYS A 132 -15.22 8.26 10.35
N ARG A 133 -15.61 7.51 9.31
CA ARG A 133 -16.96 7.55 8.71
C ARG A 133 -17.92 6.55 9.34
N ASN A 134 -17.39 5.42 9.81
CA ASN A 134 -18.11 4.37 10.51
C ASN A 134 -17.35 3.99 11.80
N PRO A 135 -17.56 4.72 12.91
CA PRO A 135 -16.82 4.48 14.16
C PRO A 135 -17.10 3.12 14.83
N GLU A 136 -18.16 2.42 14.44
CA GLU A 136 -18.55 1.14 15.03
C GLU A 136 -17.66 -0.02 14.57
N ILE A 137 -17.08 0.08 13.36
CA ILE A 137 -16.29 -0.99 12.75
C ILE A 137 -14.92 -1.21 13.43
N LYS A 138 -14.33 -0.13 13.99
CA LYS A 138 -13.09 -0.15 14.80
C LYS A 138 -11.95 -0.98 14.18
N LEU A 139 -11.65 -0.73 12.92
CA LEU A 139 -10.50 -1.33 12.24
C LEU A 139 -9.20 -0.92 12.94
N VAL A 140 -8.23 -1.83 12.95
CA VAL A 140 -6.88 -1.52 13.47
C VAL A 140 -6.19 -0.57 12.48
N GLU A 141 -5.79 0.60 12.97
CA GLU A 141 -5.02 1.56 12.18
C GLU A 141 -3.54 1.16 12.19
N HIS A 142 -3.07 0.63 11.06
CA HIS A 142 -1.66 0.31 10.88
C HIS A 142 -0.92 1.51 10.29
N THR A 143 0.29 1.79 10.80
CA THR A 143 1.20 2.71 10.12
C THR A 143 1.79 2.02 8.91
N ILE A 144 1.15 2.21 7.76
CA ILE A 144 1.76 1.89 6.45
C ILE A 144 2.74 3.01 6.15
N GLY A 145 4.02 2.70 5.93
CA GLY A 145 5.05 3.73 5.76
C GLY A 145 6.06 3.88 6.90
N GLY A 146 5.96 3.10 7.98
CA GLY A 146 6.83 3.24 9.16
C GLY A 146 7.83 2.10 9.35
N GLY A 147 9.02 2.45 9.86
CA GLY A 147 10.07 1.49 10.22
C GLY A 147 10.87 0.98 9.02
N ASP A 148 11.50 -0.17 9.18
CA ASP A 148 12.50 -0.68 8.24
C ASP A 148 11.97 -0.92 6.82
N TRP A 149 10.67 -0.90 6.56
CA TRP A 149 10.06 -1.28 5.29
C TRP A 149 10.01 -0.14 4.28
N VAL A 150 10.22 1.10 4.72
CA VAL A 150 9.97 2.27 3.91
C VAL A 150 11.20 3.15 3.88
N VAL A 151 11.61 3.53 2.67
CA VAL A 151 12.75 4.41 2.44
C VAL A 151 12.26 5.62 1.65
N ALA A 152 12.51 6.80 2.21
CA ALA A 152 12.34 8.06 1.50
C ALA A 152 13.64 8.39 0.77
N TYR A 153 13.52 8.81 -0.48
CA TYR A 153 14.64 9.26 -1.30
C TYR A 153 14.54 10.76 -1.46
N GLU A 154 15.66 11.45 -1.33
CA GLU A 154 15.71 12.86 -1.67
C GLU A 154 15.64 12.99 -3.20
N PRO A 155 14.68 13.74 -3.75
CA PRO A 155 14.73 14.06 -5.17
C PRO A 155 15.98 14.90 -5.42
N ASP A 156 16.76 14.56 -6.45
CA ASP A 156 17.93 15.35 -6.84
C ASP A 156 17.53 16.83 -6.95
N THR A 157 18.00 17.62 -5.99
CA THR A 157 17.88 19.08 -5.97
C THR A 157 18.99 19.63 -6.85
N THR A 158 18.91 19.37 -8.15
CA THR A 158 19.67 20.16 -9.11
C THR A 158 18.97 21.51 -9.23
N CYS A 159 19.38 22.46 -8.37
CA CYS A 159 19.14 23.88 -8.63
C CYS A 159 19.67 24.19 -10.04
N SER A 160 18.76 24.63 -10.91
CA SER A 160 19.10 25.20 -12.22
C SER A 160 19.82 26.54 -12.05
#